data_AF-A0A953TLW2-F1
#
_entry.id   AF-A0A953TLW2-F1
#
_cell.length_a   1.000
_cell.length_b   1.000
_cell.length_c   1.000
_cell.angle_alpha   90.00
_cell.angle_beta   90.00
_cell.angle_gamma   90.00
#
_symmetry.space_group_name_H-M   'P 1'
#
loop_
_entity.id
_entity.type
_entity.pdbx_description
1 polymer ?
#
loop_
_entity_poly.entity_id
_entity_poly.type
_entity_poly.pdbx_seq_one_letter_code
_entity_poly.pdbx_strand_id
1 'polypeptide(L)'
;MAFDGDGTIVPVAAMLVPIVGSIALFSFLAVAAWADARRKEREAYYTSETLKKIAETSGDGAKAAMDMLHEQEHNFMLRRRDGQRLGGLITLAVGIGVMVFLKAIVHDEPAAYLVGLIPLLIGVALLVYAYVLAPKE
;
A
#
# COMPACT_ATOMS: atom_id res chain seq x y z
N MET A 1 2.75 -38.67 35.03
CA MET A 1 1.69 -37.98 34.28
C MET A 1 2.35 -37.46 33.01
N ALA A 2 2.39 -38.29 31.96
CA ALA A 2 3.03 -37.92 30.71
C ALA A 2 2.10 -36.96 29.99
N PHE A 3 2.57 -35.75 29.70
CA PHE A 3 1.86 -34.85 28.80
C PHE A 3 1.86 -35.50 27.43
N ASP A 4 0.67 -35.89 26.96
CA ASP A 4 0.45 -36.37 25.60
C ASP A 4 0.72 -35.18 24.65
N GLY A 5 1.96 -35.09 24.18
CA GLY A 5 2.51 -33.91 23.53
C GLY A 5 1.81 -33.58 22.21
N ASP A 6 1.42 -34.59 21.44
CA ASP A 6 0.90 -34.36 20.08
C ASP A 6 -0.52 -33.79 20.07
N GLY A 7 -1.37 -34.16 21.04
CA GLY A 7 -2.75 -33.67 21.12
C GLY A 7 -2.89 -32.22 21.61
N THR A 8 -1.90 -31.72 22.36
CA THR A 8 -1.94 -30.36 22.96
C THR A 8 -1.01 -29.37 22.27
N ILE A 9 0.10 -29.80 21.67
CA ILE A 9 1.04 -28.90 20.97
C ILE A 9 0.40 -28.31 19.71
N VAL A 10 -0.31 -29.09 18.92
CA VAL A 10 -0.93 -28.62 17.67
C VAL A 10 -1.93 -27.47 17.89
N PRO A 11 -2.93 -27.57 18.80
CA PRO A 11 -3.87 -26.46 19.03
C PRO A 11 -3.19 -25.25 19.68
N VAL A 12 -2.20 -25.46 20.54
CA VAL A 12 -1.44 -24.37 21.16
C VAL A 12 -0.59 -23.63 20.11
N ALA A 13 0.11 -24.35 19.23
CA ALA A 13 0.87 -23.76 18.14
C ALA A 13 -0.05 -23.02 17.14
N ALA A 14 -1.20 -23.60 16.81
CA ALA A 14 -2.19 -22.96 15.94
C ALA A 14 -2.70 -21.61 16.48
N MET A 15 -2.75 -21.44 17.81
CA MET A 15 -3.11 -20.17 18.45
C MET A 15 -1.91 -19.22 18.61
N LEU A 16 -0.74 -19.74 18.98
CA LEU A 16 0.43 -18.90 19.24
C LEU A 16 1.02 -18.29 17.96
N VAL A 17 1.03 -19.02 16.85
CA VAL A 17 1.59 -18.55 15.57
C VAL A 17 0.91 -17.24 15.10
N PRO A 18 -0.43 -17.14 14.98
CA PRO A 18 -1.06 -15.88 14.57
C PRO A 18 -0.92 -14.77 15.61
N ILE A 19 -0.87 -15.09 16.91
CA ILE A 19 -0.68 -14.08 17.98
C ILE A 19 0.72 -13.47 17.86
N VAL A 20 1.75 -14.31 17.86
CA VAL A 20 3.15 -13.86 17.76
C VAL A 20 3.38 -13.17 16.41
N GLY A 21 2.83 -13.73 15.33
CA GLY A 21 2.90 -13.14 14.00
C GLY A 21 2.26 -11.74 13.96
N SER A 22 1.10 -11.57 14.59
CA SER A 22 0.42 -10.27 14.65
C SER A 22 1.24 -9.27 15.47
N ILE A 23 1.72 -9.65 16.65
CA ILE A 23 2.54 -8.76 17.50
C ILE A 23 3.81 -8.34 16.75
N ALA A 24 4.50 -9.27 16.11
CA ALA A 24 5.70 -8.99 15.33
C ALA A 24 5.40 -8.06 14.16
N LEU A 25 4.34 -8.33 13.39
CA LEU A 25 3.91 -7.51 12.27
C LEU A 25 3.59 -6.09 12.70
N PHE A 26 2.73 -5.90 13.71
CA PHE A 26 2.34 -4.56 14.17
C PHE A 26 3.49 -3.80 14.81
N SER A 27 4.37 -4.48 15.57
CA SER A 27 5.56 -3.85 16.14
C SER A 27 6.50 -3.36 15.04
N PHE A 28 6.73 -4.17 14.01
CA PHE A 28 7.53 -3.78 12.85
C PHE A 28 6.90 -2.60 12.10
N LEU A 29 5.59 -2.67 11.81
CA LEU A 29 4.88 -1.59 11.12
C LEU A 29 4.91 -0.28 11.91
N ALA A 30 4.80 -0.33 13.24
CA ALA A 30 4.90 0.85 14.10
C ALA A 30 6.28 1.51 13.99
N VAL A 31 7.35 0.73 14.07
CA VAL A 31 8.73 1.24 13.93
C VAL A 31 8.98 1.77 12.51
N ALA A 32 8.53 1.04 11.48
CA ALA A 32 8.68 1.47 10.10
C ALA A 32 7.94 2.79 9.83
N ALA A 33 6.71 2.92 10.32
CA ALA A 33 5.91 4.14 10.17
C ALA A 33 6.55 5.32 10.92
N TRP A 34 7.06 5.10 12.14
CA TRP A 34 7.77 6.14 12.89
C TRP A 34 9.05 6.58 12.18
N ALA A 35 9.85 5.64 11.68
CA ALA A 35 11.09 5.94 10.95
C ALA A 35 10.81 6.73 9.66
N ASP A 36 9.78 6.35 8.91
CA ASP A 36 9.36 7.07 7.70
C ASP A 36 8.83 8.47 8.02
N ALA A 37 8.03 8.63 9.08
CA ALA A 37 7.56 9.95 9.53
C ALA A 37 8.74 10.86 9.90
N ARG A 38 9.75 10.33 10.61
CA ARG A 38 10.94 11.10 10.99
C ARG A 38 11.81 11.46 9.79
N ARG A 39 11.89 10.58 8.79
CA ARG A 39 12.54 10.89 7.52
C ARG A 39 11.82 12.01 6.77
N LYS A 40 10.50 11.92 6.64
CA LYS A 40 9.66 12.95 5.99
C LYS A 40 9.75 14.30 6.66
N GLU A 41 9.80 14.34 7.99
CA GLU A 41 9.99 15.59 8.75
C GLU A 41 11.34 16.27 8.41
N ARG A 42 12.42 15.48 8.30
CA ARG A 42 13.74 16.01 7.89
C ARG A 42 13.71 16.50 6.46
N GLU A 43 13.13 15.74 5.54
CA GLU A 43 13.03 16.12 4.13
C GLU A 43 12.19 17.40 3.95
N ALA A 44 11.06 17.52 4.65
CA ALA A 44 10.24 18.72 4.63
C ALA A 44 11.00 19.94 5.18
N TYR A 45 11.74 19.76 6.29
CA TYR A 45 12.57 20.82 6.85
C TYR A 45 13.63 21.30 5.84
N TYR A 46 14.43 20.39 5.27
CA TYR A 46 15.46 20.75 4.29
C TYR A 46 14.89 21.35 3.01
N THR A 47 13.74 20.84 2.55
CA THR A 47 13.03 21.38 1.37
C THR A 47 12.57 22.81 1.63
N SER A 48 11.98 23.08 2.81
CA SER A 48 11.54 24.43 3.17
C SER A 48 12.71 25.43 3.29
N GLU A 49 13.82 25.01 3.89
CA GLU A 49 15.04 25.82 4.01
C GLU A 49 15.69 26.10 2.65
N THR A 50 15.75 25.12 1.75
CA THR A 50 16.25 25.33 0.39
C THR A 50 15.33 26.24 -0.42
N LEU A 51 14.01 26.05 -0.32
CA LEU A 51 13.03 26.90 -0.99
C LEU A 51 13.12 28.37 -0.52
N LYS A 52 13.26 28.57 0.80
CA LYS A 52 13.46 29.89 1.40
C LYS A 52 14.74 30.55 0.88
N LYS A 53 15.86 29.81 0.85
CA LYS A 53 17.13 30.33 0.30
C LYS A 53 17.00 30.70 -1.18
N ILE A 54 16.34 29.89 -1.99
CA ILE A 54 16.10 30.19 -3.41
C ILE A 54 15.30 31.48 -3.56
N ALA A 55 14.25 31.64 -2.76
CA ALA A 55 13.42 32.84 -2.75
C ALA A 55 14.17 34.10 -2.31
N GLU A 56 15.09 33.99 -1.34
CA GLU A 56 15.85 35.12 -0.79
C GLU A 56 17.10 35.50 -1.62
N THR A 57 17.67 34.57 -2.42
CA THR A 57 18.97 34.78 -3.08
C THR A 57 18.86 35.50 -4.44
N SER A 58 17.69 35.54 -5.08
CA SER A 58 17.55 36.05 -6.46
C SER A 58 16.39 37.03 -6.64
N GLY A 59 16.56 38.04 -7.50
CA GLY A 59 15.48 38.97 -7.88
C GLY A 59 14.29 38.28 -8.57
N ASP A 60 14.53 37.13 -9.22
CA ASP A 60 13.53 36.20 -9.78
C ASP A 60 13.37 34.93 -8.91
N GLY A 61 13.94 34.89 -7.70
CA GLY A 61 14.01 33.69 -6.85
C GLY A 61 12.66 33.18 -6.40
N ALA A 62 11.71 34.08 -6.16
CA ALA A 62 10.33 33.73 -5.85
C ALA A 62 9.66 32.97 -7.02
N LYS A 63 9.97 33.33 -8.28
CA LYS A 63 9.43 32.65 -9.46
C LYS A 63 10.04 31.26 -9.63
N ALA A 64 11.35 31.12 -9.48
CA ALA A 64 12.03 29.82 -9.53
C ALA A 64 11.56 28.86 -8.42
N ALA A 65 11.31 29.37 -7.21
CA ALA A 65 10.74 28.59 -6.11
C ALA A 65 9.32 28.10 -6.44
N MET A 66 8.48 28.97 -7.03
CA MET A 66 7.12 28.61 -7.45
C MET A 66 7.10 27.58 -8.57
N ASP A 67 7.95 27.74 -9.59
CA ASP A 67 8.04 26.78 -10.70
C ASP A 67 8.46 25.38 -10.19
N MET A 68 9.41 25.31 -9.25
CA MET A 68 9.80 24.05 -8.63
C MET A 68 8.65 23.40 -7.84
N LEU A 69 7.83 24.18 -7.12
CA LEU A 69 6.66 23.65 -6.41
C LEU A 69 5.63 23.06 -7.38
N HIS A 70 5.34 23.75 -8.49
CA HIS A 70 4.44 23.24 -9.52
C HIS A 70 4.96 21.94 -10.15
N GLU A 71 6.25 21.86 -10.42
CA GLU A 71 6.84 20.64 -11.01
C GLU A 71 6.87 19.46 -10.03
N GLN A 72 7.06 19.73 -8.73
CA GLN A 72 6.91 18.71 -7.69
C GLN A 72 5.46 18.21 -7.58
N GLU A 73 4.49 19.11 -7.62
CA GLU A 73 3.07 18.76 -7.59
C GLU A 73 2.68 17.91 -8.81
N HIS A 74 3.12 18.32 -10.00
CA HIS A 74 2.92 17.56 -11.24
C HIS A 74 3.50 16.14 -11.13
N ASN A 75 4.76 16.02 -10.70
CA ASN A 75 5.42 14.73 -10.50
C ASN A 75 4.74 13.86 -9.44
N PHE A 76 4.24 14.45 -8.36
CA PHE A 76 3.49 13.72 -7.33
C PHE A 76 2.19 13.15 -7.88
N MET A 77 1.47 13.94 -8.67
CA MET A 77 0.23 13.51 -9.33
C MET A 77 0.50 12.35 -10.31
N LEU A 78 1.57 12.42 -11.10
CA LEU A 78 1.99 11.32 -11.98
C LEU A 78 2.28 10.02 -11.20
N ARG A 79 3.13 10.10 -10.15
CA ARG A 79 3.49 8.94 -9.33
C ARG A 79 2.29 8.31 -8.63
N ARG A 80 1.35 9.14 -8.17
CA ARG A 80 0.11 8.64 -7.54
C ARG A 80 -0.75 7.86 -8.54
N ARG A 81 -0.84 8.33 -9.78
CA ARG A 81 -1.58 7.63 -10.86
C ARG A 81 -0.92 6.31 -11.21
N ASP A 82 0.39 6.28 -11.36
CA ASP A 82 1.12 5.05 -11.67
C ASP A 82 1.00 4.02 -10.55
N GLY A 83 1.03 4.46 -9.29
CA GLY A 83 0.75 3.62 -8.13
C GLY A 83 -0.67 3.03 -8.15
N GLN A 84 -1.69 3.83 -8.49
CA GLN A 84 -3.07 3.35 -8.61
C GLN A 84 -3.26 2.35 -9.77
N ARG A 85 -2.60 2.58 -10.92
CA ARG A 85 -2.62 1.65 -12.06
C ARG A 85 -2.01 0.31 -11.69
N LEU A 86 -0.81 0.32 -11.12
CA LEU A 86 -0.11 -0.89 -10.71
C LEU A 86 -0.89 -1.64 -9.62
N GLY A 87 -1.37 -0.91 -8.60
CA GLY A 87 -2.19 -1.48 -7.53
C GLY A 87 -3.47 -2.13 -8.07
N GLY A 88 -4.20 -1.44 -8.94
CA GLY A 88 -5.41 -1.97 -9.57
C GLY A 88 -5.15 -3.24 -10.40
N LEU A 89 -4.06 -3.28 -11.18
CA LEU A 89 -3.66 -4.47 -11.96
C LEU A 89 -3.35 -5.66 -11.04
N ILE A 90 -2.58 -5.44 -9.97
CA ILE A 90 -2.23 -6.48 -9.00
C ILE A 90 -3.50 -7.00 -8.33
N THR A 91 -4.36 -6.14 -7.81
CA THR A 91 -5.59 -6.56 -7.11
C THR A 91 -6.55 -7.31 -8.05
N LEU A 92 -6.66 -6.88 -9.31
CA LEU A 92 -7.45 -7.57 -10.32
C LEU A 92 -6.91 -8.99 -10.59
N ALA A 93 -5.59 -9.13 -10.78
CA ALA A 93 -4.96 -10.44 -10.98
C ALA A 93 -5.12 -11.35 -9.75
N VAL A 94 -5.00 -10.80 -8.54
CA VAL A 94 -5.26 -11.54 -7.29
C VAL A 94 -6.70 -12.04 -7.24
N GLY A 95 -7.69 -11.23 -7.64
CA GLY A 95 -9.09 -11.66 -7.65
C GLY A 95 -9.37 -12.81 -8.62
N ILE A 96 -8.77 -12.78 -9.82
CA ILE A 96 -8.83 -13.91 -10.76
C ILE A 96 -8.17 -15.15 -10.15
N GLY A 97 -6.98 -14.98 -9.58
CA GLY A 97 -6.23 -16.07 -8.95
C GLY A 97 -7.04 -16.74 -7.83
N VAL A 98 -7.59 -15.96 -6.90
CA VAL A 98 -8.44 -16.46 -5.80
C VAL A 98 -9.67 -17.20 -6.33
N MET A 99 -10.34 -16.66 -7.35
CA MET A 99 -11.47 -17.33 -7.99
C MET A 99 -11.10 -18.71 -8.55
N VAL A 100 -10.02 -18.79 -9.33
CA VAL A 100 -9.56 -20.03 -9.95
C VAL A 100 -9.11 -21.04 -8.89
N PHE A 101 -8.37 -20.58 -7.88
CA PHE A 101 -7.82 -21.44 -6.85
C PHE A 101 -8.91 -22.05 -5.95
N LEU A 102 -9.87 -21.22 -5.52
CA LEU A 102 -11.00 -21.70 -4.72
C LEU A 102 -11.91 -22.64 -5.52
N LYS A 103 -12.14 -22.37 -6.80
CA LYS A 103 -12.87 -23.28 -7.68
C LYS A 103 -12.17 -24.64 -7.83
N ALA A 104 -10.85 -24.67 -7.75
CA ALA A 104 -10.06 -25.90 -7.89
C ALA A 104 -9.92 -26.72 -6.60
N ILE A 105 -10.02 -26.09 -5.42
CA ILE A 105 -9.78 -26.75 -4.13
C ILE A 105 -11.09 -27.05 -3.40
N VAL A 106 -12.06 -26.14 -3.45
CA VAL A 106 -13.33 -26.26 -2.71
C VAL A 106 -14.40 -26.80 -3.65
N HIS A 107 -14.67 -28.11 -3.56
CA HIS A 107 -15.64 -28.81 -4.41
C HIS A 107 -17.04 -28.85 -3.79
N ASP A 108 -17.13 -28.87 -2.46
CA ASP A 108 -18.39 -29.06 -1.72
C ASP A 108 -19.22 -27.76 -1.60
N GLU A 109 -18.60 -26.60 -1.76
CA GLU A 109 -19.26 -25.30 -1.71
C GLU A 109 -19.10 -24.54 -3.03
N PRO A 110 -20.06 -24.66 -3.96
CA PRO A 110 -19.94 -24.07 -5.30
C PRO A 110 -19.92 -22.54 -5.28
N ALA A 111 -20.23 -21.87 -4.17
CA ALA A 111 -20.20 -20.41 -4.06
C ALA A 111 -18.85 -19.86 -3.56
N ALA A 112 -17.94 -20.68 -3.03
CA ALA A 112 -16.71 -20.21 -2.39
C ALA A 112 -15.81 -19.38 -3.33
N TYR A 113 -15.78 -19.73 -4.62
CA TYR A 113 -14.99 -18.99 -5.61
C TYR A 113 -15.42 -17.52 -5.78
N LEU A 114 -16.68 -17.19 -5.49
CA LEU A 114 -17.21 -15.83 -5.61
C LEU A 114 -16.55 -14.84 -4.65
N VAL A 115 -15.87 -15.31 -3.60
CA VAL A 115 -15.07 -14.43 -2.72
C VAL A 115 -13.99 -13.68 -3.51
N GLY A 116 -13.46 -14.28 -4.57
CA GLY A 116 -12.50 -13.62 -5.47
C GLY A 116 -13.10 -12.45 -6.27
N LEU A 117 -14.44 -12.32 -6.36
CA LEU A 117 -15.07 -11.16 -7.00
C LEU A 117 -14.80 -9.87 -6.23
N ILE A 118 -14.66 -9.93 -4.91
CA ILE A 118 -14.40 -8.75 -4.09
C ILE A 118 -13.09 -8.05 -4.53
N PRO A 119 -11.92 -8.70 -4.47
CA PRO A 119 -10.68 -8.09 -4.96
C PRO A 119 -10.72 -7.81 -6.47
N LEU A 120 -11.39 -8.65 -7.27
CA LEU A 120 -11.52 -8.39 -8.71
C LEU A 120 -12.22 -7.05 -8.98
N LEU A 121 -13.37 -6.82 -8.35
CA LEU A 121 -14.15 -5.59 -8.49
C LEU A 121 -13.41 -4.38 -7.94
N ILE A 122 -12.68 -4.52 -6.82
CA ILE A 122 -11.81 -3.45 -6.30
C ILE A 122 -10.73 -3.10 -7.33
N GLY A 123 -10.07 -4.11 -7.91
CA GLY A 123 -9.07 -3.91 -8.97
C GLY A 123 -9.64 -3.19 -10.19
N VAL A 124 -10.82 -3.62 -10.66
CA VAL A 124 -11.55 -2.93 -11.76
C VAL A 124 -11.85 -1.48 -11.39
N ALA A 125 -12.39 -1.22 -10.20
CA ALA A 125 -12.73 0.14 -9.76
C ALA A 125 -11.49 1.06 -9.72
N LEU A 126 -10.36 0.56 -9.21
CA LEU A 126 -9.08 1.29 -9.19
C LEU A 126 -8.58 1.60 -10.60
N LEU A 127 -8.69 0.64 -11.53
CA LEU A 127 -8.29 0.83 -12.93
C LEU A 127 -9.21 1.81 -13.66
N VAL A 128 -10.52 1.70 -13.48
CA VAL A 128 -11.50 2.63 -14.06
C VAL A 128 -11.21 4.05 -13.58
N TYR A 129 -10.98 4.23 -12.27
CA TYR A 129 -10.59 5.52 -11.74
C TYR A 129 -9.29 6.03 -12.38
N ALA A 130 -8.25 5.20 -12.44
CA ALA A 130 -6.93 5.61 -12.93
C ALA A 130 -6.88 5.91 -14.45
N TYR A 131 -7.72 5.27 -15.26
CA TYR A 131 -7.74 5.42 -16.72
C TYR A 131 -8.85 6.32 -17.28
N VAL A 132 -10.02 6.37 -16.62
CA VAL A 132 -11.22 7.05 -17.13
C VAL A 132 -11.55 8.31 -16.34
N LEU A 133 -11.50 8.25 -15.00
CA LEU A 133 -12.01 9.32 -14.14
C LEU A 133 -10.93 10.32 -13.70
N ALA A 134 -9.68 9.87 -13.58
CA ALA A 134 -8.56 10.75 -13.26
C ALA A 134 -8.30 11.71 -14.43
N PRO A 135 -8.28 13.04 -14.20
CA PRO A 135 -8.03 14.04 -15.24
C PRO A 135 -6.77 13.70 -16.04
N LYS A 136 -6.89 13.72 -17.37
CA LYS A 136 -5.75 13.66 -18.28
C LYS A 136 -5.31 15.10 -18.53
N GLU A 137 -4.59 15.66 -17.57
CA GLU A 137 -3.66 16.75 -17.85
C GLU A 137 -2.28 16.15 -18.09
#